data_AF-A0A409VF26-F1
#
_entry.id   AF-A0A409VF26-F1
#
_cell.length_a   1.000
_cell.length_b   1.000
_cell.length_c   1.000
_cell.angle_alpha   90.00
_cell.angle_beta   90.00
_cell.angle_gamma   90.00
#
_symmetry.space_group_name_H-M   'P 1'
#
loop_
_entity.id
_entity.type
_entity.pdbx_description
1 polymer ?
#
loop_
_entity_poly.entity_id
_entity_poly.type
_entity_poly.pdbx_seq_one_letter_code
_entity_poly.pdbx_strand_id
1 'polypeptide(L)'
;MSTTSALRGMRIISIPLTKPTGSGFGHHHSPATALKPTRLTYYQFQTPPKKAKERVSTDDAHEKGVDKAVDASGKGKGRSWWPEHGIGPWMTKKAADTWAGFGKAKGGWKLKLYETGEKMVDRMDFEELALKGLDPSLGPSITHLKRVKEIEDKRDVPAIPLIFPASQISPSQALKELSAYAQYRIPKHKRGFIMWLAISPITAPFMIIPVIPNIPFFFCIWRSWSHYKAYKSSLYLKSLVDHDVLVPEASESLDAIYAKYSPASPESIAAPESSESPSASSESSPLLNSKGHVTLLTRDAVEPIMSAFEVDPDSTASADLHRAIEQARVRVKDGLVDA
;
A
#
# COMPACT_ATOMS: atom_id res chain seq x y z
N MET A 1 -28.60 -21.28 5.65
CA MET A 1 -28.06 -22.20 4.62
C MET A 1 -27.87 -21.42 3.33
N SER A 2 -26.61 -21.20 2.98
CA SER A 2 -26.06 -21.11 1.61
C SER A 2 -24.61 -20.68 1.77
N THR A 3 -23.76 -21.68 2.01
CA THR A 3 -22.32 -21.61 1.75
C THR A 3 -22.12 -21.51 0.24
N THR A 4 -21.54 -20.41 -0.23
CA THR A 4 -21.01 -20.24 -1.59
C THR A 4 -20.03 -19.07 -1.49
N SER A 5 -18.78 -19.13 -1.92
CA SER A 5 -18.00 -20.16 -2.58
C SER A 5 -16.55 -19.76 -2.32
N ALA A 6 -15.72 -20.74 -1.96
CA ALA A 6 -14.28 -20.54 -1.97
C ALA A 6 -13.85 -20.04 -3.35
N LEU A 7 -13.36 -18.79 -3.41
CA LEU A 7 -12.60 -18.09 -4.47
C LEU A 7 -12.90 -16.57 -4.41
N ARG A 8 -12.63 -15.89 -3.27
CA ARG A 8 -12.60 -14.42 -3.28
C ARG A 8 -11.34 -13.99 -4.04
N GLY A 9 -11.53 -13.35 -5.18
CA GLY A 9 -10.48 -12.64 -5.89
C GLY A 9 -9.96 -11.44 -5.10
N MET A 10 -9.38 -10.48 -5.81
CA MET A 10 -8.95 -9.21 -5.24
C MET A 10 -10.10 -8.52 -4.47
N ARG A 11 -9.83 -7.97 -3.28
CA ARG A 11 -10.78 -7.14 -2.50
C ARG A 11 -10.13 -5.83 -2.06
N ILE A 12 -10.94 -4.79 -1.91
CA ILE A 12 -10.51 -3.45 -1.50
C ILE A 12 -11.25 -3.09 -0.22
N ILE A 13 -10.53 -2.73 0.83
CA ILE A 13 -11.11 -2.30 2.12
C ILE A 13 -10.89 -0.80 2.24
N SER A 14 -11.97 -0.06 2.43
CA SER A 14 -11.99 1.39 2.64
C SER A 14 -12.08 1.69 4.14
N ILE A 15 -11.07 2.37 4.67
CA ILE A 15 -10.97 2.73 6.09
C ILE A 15 -10.94 4.27 6.20
N PRO A 16 -12.11 4.92 6.31
CA PRO A 16 -12.23 6.34 6.65
C PRO A 16 -11.48 6.70 7.94
N LEU A 17 -10.52 7.62 7.86
CA LEU A 17 -9.74 8.09 9.02
C LEU A 17 -10.28 9.40 9.57
N THR A 18 -10.87 10.24 8.72
CA THR A 18 -11.46 11.51 9.10
C THR A 18 -12.90 11.65 8.63
N LYS A 19 -13.62 12.64 9.14
CA LYS A 19 -14.94 13.06 8.67
C LYS A 19 -15.05 14.58 8.73
N PRO A 20 -15.56 15.26 7.68
CA PRO A 20 -15.85 16.67 7.75
C PRO A 20 -17.02 16.93 8.73
N THR A 21 -16.87 17.86 9.66
CA THR A 21 -17.93 18.37 10.53
C THR A 21 -18.63 19.53 9.82
N GLY A 22 -19.96 19.43 9.66
CA GLY A 22 -20.78 20.29 8.79
C GLY A 22 -20.91 21.77 9.20
N SER A 23 -19.99 22.35 9.97
CA SER A 23 -20.11 23.71 10.50
C SER A 23 -19.59 24.82 9.57
N GLY A 24 -19.25 24.53 8.31
CA GLY A 24 -18.66 25.51 7.39
C GLY A 24 -19.13 25.45 5.94
N PHE A 25 -20.25 24.77 5.65
CA PHE A 25 -20.83 24.72 4.30
C PHE A 25 -21.55 26.02 3.94
N GLY A 26 -20.78 27.09 3.73
CA GLY A 26 -21.19 28.16 2.83
C GLY A 26 -21.20 27.59 1.40
N HIS A 27 -22.33 27.74 0.71
CA HIS A 27 -22.52 27.35 -0.69
C HIS A 27 -21.54 28.08 -1.63
N HIS A 28 -20.33 27.55 -1.79
CA HIS A 28 -19.47 27.84 -2.95
C HIS A 28 -18.93 26.52 -3.50
N HIS A 29 -19.79 25.78 -4.20
CA HIS A 29 -19.33 24.74 -5.12
C HIS A 29 -18.73 25.45 -6.35
N SER A 30 -17.44 25.80 -6.25
CA SER A 30 -16.66 26.09 -7.45
C SER A 30 -16.38 24.77 -8.17
N PRO A 31 -16.72 24.62 -9.46
CA PRO A 31 -16.57 23.36 -10.19
C PRO A 31 -15.11 22.91 -10.35
N ALA A 32 -14.13 23.79 -10.05
CA ALA A 32 -12.69 23.49 -10.14
C ALA A 32 -12.13 22.69 -8.94
N THR A 33 -12.84 22.64 -7.80
CA THR A 33 -12.37 21.95 -6.57
C THR A 33 -12.81 20.47 -6.50
N ALA A 34 -13.59 20.00 -7.48
CA ALA A 34 -14.34 18.75 -7.44
C ALA A 34 -13.50 17.45 -7.43
N LEU A 35 -12.19 17.52 -7.63
CA LEU A 35 -11.30 16.35 -7.69
C LEU A 35 -10.53 16.08 -6.39
N LYS A 36 -10.65 16.95 -5.39
CA LYS A 36 -9.88 16.82 -4.15
C LYS A 36 -10.64 15.95 -3.13
N PRO A 37 -10.00 14.94 -2.51
CA PRO A 37 -10.63 14.17 -1.45
C PRO A 37 -10.99 15.07 -0.27
N THR A 38 -12.26 15.08 0.11
CA THR A 38 -12.77 15.82 1.29
C THR A 38 -12.56 15.06 2.60
N ARG A 39 -11.89 13.91 2.52
CA ARG A 39 -11.72 12.95 3.61
C ARG A 39 -10.40 12.22 3.41
N LEU A 40 -9.72 11.93 4.51
CA LEU A 40 -8.59 11.00 4.53
C LEU A 40 -9.13 9.59 4.71
N THR A 41 -8.92 8.74 3.70
CA THR A 41 -9.35 7.34 3.69
C THR A 41 -8.14 6.49 3.35
N TYR A 42 -7.85 5.50 4.20
CA TYR A 42 -6.85 4.48 3.92
C TYR A 42 -7.49 3.35 3.12
N TYR A 43 -6.84 2.90 2.06
CA TYR A 43 -7.31 1.79 1.23
C TYR A 43 -6.37 0.60 1.38
N GLN A 44 -6.86 -0.50 1.94
CA GLN A 44 -6.13 -1.77 1.94
C GLN A 44 -6.53 -2.58 0.72
N PHE A 45 -5.55 -3.03 -0.03
CA PHE A 45 -5.76 -3.91 -1.18
C PHE A 45 -5.29 -5.30 -0.82
N GLN A 46 -6.19 -6.26 -0.95
CA GLN A 46 -5.85 -7.67 -0.77
C GLN A 46 -5.96 -8.36 -2.11
N THR A 47 -4.84 -8.90 -2.57
CA THR A 47 -4.75 -9.68 -3.80
C THR A 47 -4.47 -11.14 -3.44
N PRO A 48 -5.06 -12.10 -4.16
CA PRO A 48 -4.75 -13.51 -3.92
C PRO A 48 -3.24 -13.76 -4.13
N PRO A 49 -2.64 -14.67 -3.36
CA PRO A 49 -1.24 -15.04 -3.57
C PRO A 49 -1.06 -15.57 -4.99
N LYS A 50 0.05 -15.21 -5.66
CA LYS A 50 0.41 -15.81 -6.95
C LYS A 50 0.53 -17.31 -6.72
N LYS A 51 -0.35 -18.12 -7.34
CA LYS A 51 -0.11 -19.57 -7.42
C LYS A 51 1.28 -19.74 -8.03
N ALA A 52 2.23 -20.22 -7.23
CA ALA A 52 3.51 -20.67 -7.76
C ALA A 52 3.17 -21.67 -8.86
N LYS A 53 3.77 -21.53 -10.05
CA LYS A 53 3.64 -22.55 -11.09
C LYS A 53 4.10 -23.86 -10.46
N GLU A 54 3.17 -24.74 -10.12
CA GLU A 54 3.43 -26.15 -9.89
C GLU A 54 4.18 -26.64 -11.14
N ARG A 55 5.48 -26.84 -10.99
CA ARG A 55 6.22 -27.66 -11.94
C ARG A 55 5.69 -29.06 -11.72
N VAL A 56 4.85 -29.52 -12.64
CA VAL A 56 4.51 -30.93 -12.76
C VAL A 56 5.84 -31.68 -12.84
N SER A 57 6.16 -32.40 -11.77
CA SER A 57 7.17 -33.44 -11.76
C SER A 57 6.65 -34.58 -12.63
N THR A 58 7.07 -34.63 -13.88
CA THR A 58 7.06 -35.88 -14.63
C THR A 58 8.27 -36.67 -14.16
N ASP A 59 8.09 -37.38 -13.04
CA ASP A 59 8.86 -38.59 -12.78
C ASP A 59 8.33 -39.70 -13.70
N ASP A 60 9.22 -40.65 -14.00
CA ASP A 60 9.06 -41.85 -14.83
C ASP A 60 9.35 -41.69 -16.34
N ALA A 61 10.64 -41.84 -16.71
CA ALA A 61 11.07 -42.96 -17.56
C ALA A 61 12.59 -43.02 -17.75
N HIS A 62 13.12 -44.21 -17.44
CA HIS A 62 14.29 -44.88 -18.01
C HIS A 62 15.70 -44.54 -17.50
N GLU A 63 16.03 -45.27 -16.44
CA GLU A 63 17.31 -45.93 -16.22
C GLU A 63 17.93 -46.50 -17.51
N LYS A 64 19.10 -45.99 -17.90
CA LYS A 64 20.23 -46.76 -18.46
C LYS A 64 21.53 -46.09 -18.07
N GLY A 65 22.33 -46.80 -17.29
CA GLY A 65 23.69 -46.42 -16.94
C GLY A 65 24.57 -46.31 -18.18
N VAL A 66 25.43 -45.29 -18.18
CA VAL A 66 26.67 -45.27 -18.97
C VAL A 66 27.75 -44.64 -18.11
N ASP A 67 28.90 -45.29 -18.18
CA ASP A 67 30.04 -45.26 -17.28
C ASP A 67 30.72 -43.91 -17.10
N LYS A 68 31.27 -43.71 -15.90
CA LYS A 68 32.32 -42.72 -15.62
C LYS A 68 33.55 -43.05 -16.47
N ALA A 69 33.77 -42.29 -17.53
CA ALA A 69 35.11 -42.08 -18.10
C ALA A 69 35.63 -40.71 -17.64
N VAL A 70 36.72 -40.76 -16.88
CA VAL A 70 37.53 -39.60 -16.49
C VAL A 70 38.43 -39.30 -17.69
N ASP A 71 38.07 -38.30 -18.49
CA ASP A 71 38.97 -37.75 -19.49
C ASP A 71 39.67 -36.50 -18.95
N ALA A 72 40.97 -36.67 -18.73
CA ALA A 72 41.95 -35.62 -18.55
C ALA A 72 42.09 -34.81 -19.85
N SER A 73 41.25 -33.80 -20.03
CA SER A 73 41.47 -32.76 -21.04
C SER A 73 40.94 -31.44 -20.51
N GLY A 74 41.86 -30.52 -20.23
CA GLY A 74 41.56 -29.20 -19.72
C GLY A 74 40.73 -28.38 -20.71
N LYS A 75 39.42 -28.39 -20.52
CA LYS A 75 38.51 -27.30 -20.91
C LYS A 75 37.46 -27.14 -19.82
N GLY A 76 37.66 -26.16 -18.96
CA GLY A 76 36.70 -25.79 -17.93
C GLY A 76 35.36 -25.48 -18.57
N LYS A 77 34.35 -26.31 -18.28
CA LYS A 77 32.94 -25.99 -18.53
C LYS A 77 32.65 -24.68 -17.80
N GLY A 78 32.29 -23.65 -18.56
CA GLY A 78 31.93 -22.33 -18.02
C GLY A 78 30.89 -22.50 -16.93
N ARG A 79 31.24 -22.11 -15.70
CA ARG A 79 30.28 -21.94 -14.61
C ARG A 79 29.20 -21.01 -15.14
N SER A 80 27.97 -21.52 -15.23
CA SER A 80 26.79 -20.70 -15.41
C SER A 80 26.78 -19.64 -14.30
N TRP A 81 27.16 -18.41 -14.65
CA TRP A 81 27.13 -17.23 -13.76
C TRP A 81 25.69 -16.74 -13.51
N TRP A 82 24.69 -17.46 -14.04
CA TRP A 82 23.29 -17.08 -13.95
C TRP A 82 22.60 -17.83 -12.80
N PRO A 83 21.96 -17.12 -11.85
CA PRO A 83 21.21 -17.75 -10.77
C PRO A 83 19.95 -18.43 -11.32
N GLU A 84 19.61 -19.61 -10.79
CA GLU A 84 18.53 -20.49 -11.27
C GLU A 84 17.12 -19.86 -11.24
N HIS A 85 16.94 -18.75 -10.51
CA HIS A 85 15.68 -18.02 -10.37
C HIS A 85 15.62 -16.70 -11.16
N GLY A 86 16.59 -16.44 -12.05
CA GLY A 86 16.65 -15.23 -12.88
C GLY A 86 17.26 -14.01 -12.18
N ILE A 87 17.72 -13.05 -12.98
CA ILE A 87 18.54 -11.91 -12.52
C ILE A 87 17.72 -10.94 -11.65
N GLY A 88 16.43 -10.73 -11.97
CA GLY A 88 15.55 -9.80 -11.26
C GLY A 88 15.36 -10.16 -9.78
N PRO A 89 14.79 -11.34 -9.45
CA PRO A 89 14.60 -11.79 -8.07
C PRO A 89 15.91 -11.84 -7.27
N TRP A 90 17.00 -12.24 -7.92
CA TRP A 90 18.32 -12.24 -7.31
C TRP A 90 18.78 -10.83 -6.92
N MET A 91 18.68 -9.84 -7.83
CA MET A 91 19.04 -8.44 -7.54
C MET A 91 18.19 -7.87 -6.41
N THR A 92 16.88 -8.14 -6.41
CA THR A 92 15.97 -7.70 -5.35
C THR A 92 16.37 -8.28 -4.01
N LYS A 93 16.64 -9.59 -3.94
CA LYS A 93 17.08 -10.26 -2.71
C LYS A 93 18.41 -9.69 -2.22
N LYS A 94 19.39 -9.54 -3.11
CA LYS A 94 20.71 -8.98 -2.78
C LYS A 94 20.61 -7.54 -2.26
N ALA A 95 19.74 -6.72 -2.86
CA ALA A 95 19.48 -5.37 -2.38
C ALA A 95 18.83 -5.36 -0.99
N ALA A 96 17.83 -6.21 -0.76
CA ALA A 96 17.18 -6.35 0.54
C ALA A 96 18.14 -6.82 1.63
N ASP A 97 18.96 -7.83 1.35
CA ASP A 97 19.99 -8.34 2.27
C ASP A 97 21.03 -7.26 2.60
N THR A 98 21.41 -6.46 1.61
CA THR A 98 22.37 -5.36 1.79
C THR A 98 21.77 -4.24 2.65
N TRP A 99 20.50 -3.88 2.40
CA TRP A 99 19.76 -2.89 3.22
C TRP A 99 19.60 -3.36 4.67
N ALA A 100 19.17 -4.61 4.88
CA ALA A 100 19.07 -5.22 6.20
C ALA A 100 20.43 -5.28 6.92
N GLY A 101 21.51 -5.54 6.17
CA GLY A 101 22.87 -5.49 6.67
C GLY A 101 23.30 -4.11 7.17
N PHE A 102 22.75 -3.02 6.61
CA PHE A 102 23.02 -1.65 7.11
C PHE A 102 22.36 -1.38 8.45
N GLY A 103 21.14 -1.91 8.68
CA GLY A 103 20.45 -1.80 9.97
C GLY A 103 21.10 -2.62 11.10
N LYS A 104 21.76 -3.75 10.77
CA LYS A 104 22.49 -4.58 11.75
C LYS A 104 23.85 -4.02 12.17
N ALA A 105 24.29 -2.91 11.58
CA ALA A 105 25.58 -2.31 11.91
C ALA A 105 25.55 -1.72 13.32
N LYS A 106 26.58 -1.99 14.13
CA LYS A 106 26.73 -1.45 15.51
C LYS A 106 26.94 0.07 15.58
N GLY A 107 26.92 0.77 14.43
CA GLY A 107 27.10 2.22 14.32
C GLY A 107 27.66 2.67 12.96
N GLY A 108 27.90 3.98 12.82
CA GLY A 108 28.55 4.59 11.65
C GLY A 108 27.59 5.03 10.55
N TRP A 109 28.15 5.33 9.37
CA TRP A 109 27.38 5.91 8.25
C TRP A 109 26.31 4.96 7.70
N LYS A 110 26.50 3.63 7.80
CA LYS A 110 25.53 2.62 7.35
C LYS A 110 24.25 2.62 8.19
N LEU A 111 24.40 2.66 9.52
CA LEU A 111 23.25 2.74 10.44
C LEU A 111 22.52 4.08 10.26
N LYS A 112 23.26 5.20 10.19
CA LYS A 112 22.67 6.53 9.91
C LYS A 112 21.91 6.55 8.58
N LEU A 113 22.45 5.90 7.55
CA LEU A 113 21.79 5.79 6.25
C LEU A 113 20.50 4.97 6.34
N TYR A 114 20.54 3.83 7.04
CA TYR A 114 19.36 3.00 7.28
C TYR A 114 18.28 3.80 8.02
N GLU A 115 18.61 4.41 9.16
CA GLU A 115 17.68 5.23 9.94
C GLU A 115 17.12 6.42 9.16
N THR A 116 17.95 7.07 8.35
CA THR A 116 17.52 8.18 7.49
C THR A 116 16.59 7.68 6.38
N GLY A 117 16.88 6.51 5.81
CA GLY A 117 16.03 5.84 4.83
C GLY A 117 14.68 5.46 5.42
N GLU A 118 14.65 4.84 6.60
CA GLU A 118 13.41 4.52 7.31
C GLU A 118 12.61 5.80 7.63
N LYS A 119 13.25 6.86 8.14
CA LYS A 119 12.60 8.17 8.34
C LYS A 119 12.06 8.77 7.03
N MET A 120 12.72 8.54 5.91
CA MET A 120 12.21 8.98 4.59
C MET A 120 11.00 8.17 4.16
N VAL A 121 10.99 6.85 4.40
CA VAL A 121 9.84 5.99 4.15
C VAL A 121 8.66 6.42 5.03
N ASP A 122 8.92 6.76 6.30
CA ASP A 122 7.91 7.24 7.24
C ASP A 122 7.29 8.59 6.84
N ARG A 123 8.05 9.43 6.13
CA ARG A 123 7.59 10.69 5.58
C ARG A 123 6.75 10.54 4.33
N MET A 124 6.70 9.35 3.71
CA MET A 124 5.80 9.15 2.58
C MET A 124 4.36 9.18 3.06
N ASP A 125 3.54 9.93 2.34
CA ASP A 125 2.09 9.95 2.50
C ASP A 125 1.55 8.52 2.46
N PHE A 126 0.73 8.15 3.45
CA PHE A 126 0.12 6.82 3.54
C PHE A 126 -0.67 6.45 2.26
N GLU A 127 -1.17 7.46 1.56
CA GLU A 127 -1.83 7.31 0.27
C GLU A 127 -0.90 6.73 -0.81
N GLU A 128 0.36 7.17 -0.88
CA GLU A 128 1.31 6.61 -1.86
C GLU A 128 1.65 5.14 -1.51
N LEU A 129 1.70 4.81 -0.22
CA LEU A 129 1.98 3.47 0.27
C LEU A 129 0.84 2.51 -0.04
N ALA A 130 -0.41 2.92 0.22
CA ALA A 130 -1.60 2.14 -0.14
C ALA A 130 -1.62 1.79 -1.64
N LEU A 131 -1.35 2.77 -2.52
CA LEU A 131 -1.28 2.55 -3.96
C LEU A 131 -0.10 1.69 -4.39
N LYS A 132 0.99 1.66 -3.62
CA LYS A 132 2.14 0.79 -3.87
C LYS A 132 1.82 -0.68 -3.59
N GLY A 133 0.93 -0.97 -2.64
CA GLY A 133 0.49 -2.33 -2.32
C GLY A 133 -0.27 -3.00 -3.46
N LEU A 134 -0.94 -2.22 -4.30
CA LEU A 134 -1.59 -2.71 -5.51
C LEU A 134 -0.59 -3.22 -6.55
N ASP A 135 -0.74 -4.49 -6.95
CA ASP A 135 -0.13 -5.02 -8.17
C ASP A 135 -1.23 -5.21 -9.24
N PRO A 136 -1.27 -4.35 -10.28
CA PRO A 136 -2.23 -4.49 -11.38
C PRO A 136 -2.17 -5.83 -12.11
N SER A 137 -1.07 -6.59 -11.96
CA SER A 137 -0.96 -7.94 -12.55
C SER A 137 -1.72 -9.03 -11.79
N LEU A 138 -2.17 -8.73 -10.56
CA LEU A 138 -2.91 -9.66 -9.70
C LEU A 138 -4.42 -9.49 -9.75
N GLY A 139 -4.90 -8.44 -10.41
CA GLY A 139 -6.32 -8.20 -10.63
C GLY A 139 -6.73 -8.46 -12.08
N PRO A 140 -8.02 -8.29 -12.41
CA PRO A 140 -8.51 -8.44 -13.77
C PRO A 140 -7.75 -7.57 -14.76
N SER A 141 -7.28 -8.20 -15.85
CA SER A 141 -6.54 -7.47 -16.88
C SER A 141 -7.40 -6.36 -17.49
N ILE A 142 -6.84 -5.15 -17.60
CA ILE A 142 -7.49 -3.99 -18.23
C ILE A 142 -7.95 -4.33 -19.66
N THR A 143 -7.20 -5.17 -20.39
CA THR A 143 -7.59 -5.60 -21.75
C THR A 143 -8.87 -6.43 -21.76
N HIS A 144 -9.08 -7.24 -20.73
CA HIS A 144 -10.31 -8.01 -20.56
C HIS A 144 -11.48 -7.08 -20.23
N LEU A 145 -11.28 -6.15 -19.31
CA LEU A 145 -12.33 -5.18 -18.90
C LEU A 145 -12.81 -4.31 -20.07
N LYS A 146 -11.89 -3.85 -20.93
CA LYS A 146 -12.25 -3.08 -22.13
C LYS A 146 -13.11 -3.89 -23.10
N ARG A 147 -12.75 -5.15 -23.33
CA ARG A 147 -13.50 -6.06 -24.21
C ARG A 147 -14.91 -6.32 -23.70
N VAL A 148 -15.07 -6.53 -22.39
CA VAL A 148 -16.39 -6.78 -21.77
C VAL A 148 -17.26 -5.51 -21.70
N LYS A 149 -16.69 -4.32 -21.79
CA LYS A 149 -17.49 -3.10 -21.96
C LYS A 149 -18.02 -2.93 -23.40
N GLU A 150 -17.26 -3.42 -24.37
CA GLU A 150 -17.61 -3.36 -25.80
C GLU A 150 -18.62 -4.44 -26.20
N ILE A 151 -18.58 -5.59 -25.52
CA ILE A 151 -19.54 -6.69 -25.67
C ILE A 151 -20.49 -6.60 -24.47
N GLU A 152 -21.75 -6.18 -24.63
CA GLU A 152 -22.76 -5.99 -23.55
C GLU A 152 -23.03 -7.21 -22.63
N ASP A 153 -22.31 -8.32 -22.79
CA ASP A 153 -22.35 -9.49 -21.91
C ASP A 153 -21.67 -9.21 -20.56
N LYS A 154 -22.44 -8.66 -19.62
CA LYS A 154 -22.05 -8.47 -18.20
C LYS A 154 -21.82 -9.77 -17.41
N ARG A 155 -21.97 -10.94 -18.05
CA ARG A 155 -22.02 -12.25 -17.37
C ARG A 155 -20.66 -12.71 -16.84
N ASP A 156 -19.55 -12.18 -17.37
CA ASP A 156 -18.18 -12.60 -17.02
C ASP A 156 -17.30 -11.47 -16.44
N VAL A 157 -17.88 -10.35 -15.97
CA VAL A 157 -17.09 -9.31 -15.28
C VAL A 157 -16.76 -9.79 -13.86
N PRO A 158 -15.47 -9.90 -13.49
CA PRO A 158 -15.11 -10.25 -12.12
C PRO A 158 -15.48 -9.11 -11.17
N ALA A 159 -16.50 -9.31 -10.33
CA ALA A 159 -16.90 -8.34 -9.32
C ALA A 159 -15.86 -8.27 -8.18
N ILE A 160 -15.29 -7.09 -7.97
CA ILE A 160 -14.35 -6.82 -6.87
C ILE A 160 -15.12 -6.14 -5.74
N PRO A 161 -15.19 -6.74 -4.54
CA PRO A 161 -15.86 -6.09 -3.42
C PRO A 161 -15.05 -4.89 -2.91
N LEU A 162 -15.72 -3.74 -2.81
CA LEU A 162 -15.26 -2.56 -2.09
C LEU A 162 -15.93 -2.55 -0.72
N ILE A 163 -15.21 -3.03 0.29
CA ILE A 163 -15.69 -3.15 1.66
C ILE A 163 -15.62 -1.79 2.34
N PHE A 164 -16.72 -1.32 2.93
CA PHE A 164 -16.79 -0.03 3.61
C PHE A 164 -17.63 -0.07 4.90
N PRO A 165 -17.38 0.81 5.88
CA PRO A 165 -18.23 0.98 7.06
C PRO A 165 -19.49 1.80 6.72
N ALA A 166 -20.66 1.17 6.76
CA ALA A 166 -21.92 1.83 6.41
C ALA A 166 -22.31 2.90 7.44
N SER A 167 -21.80 2.82 8.67
CA SER A 167 -21.98 3.85 9.70
C SER A 167 -21.29 5.18 9.36
N GLN A 168 -20.27 5.18 8.49
CA GLN A 168 -19.44 6.37 8.22
C GLN A 168 -19.58 6.93 6.80
N ILE A 169 -19.93 6.08 5.82
CA ILE A 169 -19.99 6.46 4.42
C ILE A 169 -21.06 5.65 3.67
N SER A 170 -21.75 6.30 2.73
CA SER A 170 -22.71 5.61 1.86
C SER A 170 -22.02 4.87 0.70
N PRO A 171 -22.65 3.85 0.10
CA PRO A 171 -22.06 3.07 -0.99
C PRO A 171 -21.59 3.92 -2.18
N SER A 172 -22.43 4.90 -2.59
CA SER A 172 -22.13 5.78 -3.72
C SER A 172 -21.00 6.76 -3.40
N GLN A 173 -20.93 7.24 -2.15
CA GLN A 173 -19.82 8.07 -1.69
C GLN A 173 -18.51 7.29 -1.64
N ALA A 174 -18.51 6.03 -1.19
CA ALA A 174 -17.31 5.20 -1.14
C ALA A 174 -16.66 5.04 -2.54
N LEU A 175 -17.49 4.76 -3.56
CA LEU A 175 -17.01 4.69 -4.95
C LEU A 175 -16.54 6.06 -5.47
N LYS A 176 -17.28 7.12 -5.16
CA LYS A 176 -16.92 8.48 -5.59
C LYS A 176 -15.61 8.96 -4.97
N GLU A 177 -15.41 8.71 -3.67
CA GLU A 177 -14.16 9.04 -2.95
C GLU A 177 -12.98 8.25 -3.53
N LEU A 178 -13.14 6.94 -3.79
CA LEU A 178 -12.10 6.11 -4.39
C LEU A 178 -11.74 6.57 -5.82
N SER A 179 -12.74 6.97 -6.61
CA SER A 179 -12.53 7.54 -7.94
C SER A 179 -11.79 8.87 -7.89
N ALA A 180 -12.22 9.79 -7.03
CA ALA A 180 -11.58 11.09 -6.84
C ALA A 180 -10.14 10.93 -6.34
N TYR A 181 -9.92 10.01 -5.40
CA TYR A 181 -8.61 9.63 -4.90
C TYR A 181 -7.66 9.18 -6.01
N ALA A 182 -8.10 8.23 -6.85
CA ALA A 182 -7.31 7.76 -7.98
C ALA A 182 -7.00 8.89 -8.97
N GLN A 183 -8.01 9.69 -9.34
CA GLN A 183 -7.88 10.78 -10.30
C GLN A 183 -6.93 11.89 -9.82
N TYR A 184 -7.03 12.26 -8.54
CA TYR A 184 -6.19 13.29 -7.92
C TYR A 184 -4.71 12.88 -7.88
N ARG A 185 -4.42 11.60 -7.64
CA ARG A 185 -3.05 11.10 -7.46
C ARG A 185 -2.32 10.81 -8.78
N ILE A 186 -3.04 10.48 -9.86
CA ILE A 186 -2.46 10.22 -11.20
C ILE A 186 -1.44 11.30 -11.65
N PRO A 187 -1.80 12.60 -11.74
CA PRO A 187 -0.87 13.62 -12.24
C PRO A 187 0.31 13.84 -11.29
N LYS A 188 0.10 13.75 -9.96
CA LYS A 188 1.16 13.90 -8.96
C LYS A 188 2.24 12.82 -9.14
N HIS A 189 1.83 11.55 -9.23
CA HIS A 189 2.77 10.44 -9.40
C HIS A 189 3.42 10.43 -10.79
N LYS A 190 2.68 10.80 -11.85
CA LYS A 190 3.26 10.94 -13.19
C LYS A 190 4.39 11.98 -13.22
N ARG A 191 4.15 13.15 -12.62
CA ARG A 191 5.16 14.22 -12.51
C ARG A 191 6.35 13.79 -11.66
N GLY A 192 6.09 13.16 -10.51
CA GLY A 192 7.13 12.63 -9.63
C GLY A 192 8.02 11.60 -10.32
N PHE A 193 7.41 10.64 -11.04
CA PHE A 193 8.13 9.64 -11.83
C PHE A 193 9.09 10.30 -12.85
N ILE A 194 8.57 11.21 -13.67
CA ILE A 194 9.35 11.90 -14.70
C ILE A 194 10.47 12.74 -14.08
N MET A 195 10.16 13.47 -13.01
CA MET A 195 11.12 14.34 -12.32
C MET A 195 12.30 13.53 -11.75
N TRP A 196 12.03 12.48 -10.98
CA TRP A 196 13.09 11.67 -10.37
C TRP A 196 13.88 10.87 -11.42
N LEU A 197 13.23 10.45 -12.51
CA LEU A 197 13.93 9.85 -13.65
C LEU A 197 14.89 10.84 -14.31
N ALA A 198 14.46 12.10 -14.50
CA ALA A 198 15.29 13.15 -15.09
C ALA A 198 16.46 13.59 -14.19
N ILE A 199 16.29 13.53 -12.86
CA ILE A 199 17.36 13.84 -11.89
C ILE A 199 18.38 12.69 -11.80
N SER A 200 17.97 11.44 -12.04
CA SER A 200 18.85 10.27 -11.91
C SER A 200 20.18 10.32 -12.68
N PRO A 201 20.26 10.77 -13.96
CA PRO A 201 21.56 10.89 -14.65
C PRO A 201 22.48 11.93 -14.01
N ILE A 202 21.94 12.98 -13.38
CA ILE A 202 22.72 14.03 -12.71
C ILE A 202 23.39 13.48 -11.45
N THR A 203 22.76 12.49 -10.81
CA THR A 203 23.29 11.82 -9.62
C THR A 203 24.16 10.61 -9.94
N ALA A 204 24.23 10.15 -11.20
CA ALA A 204 25.10 9.05 -11.63
C ALA A 204 26.63 9.26 -11.38
N PRO A 205 27.23 10.46 -11.53
CA PRO A 205 28.69 10.63 -11.40
C PRO A 205 29.23 10.54 -9.96
N PHE A 206 28.40 10.41 -8.91
CA PHE A 206 28.86 10.19 -7.53
C PHE A 206 29.43 8.77 -7.26
N MET A 207 29.65 7.96 -8.30
CA MET A 207 30.22 6.61 -8.23
C MET A 207 31.76 6.58 -8.05
N ILE A 208 32.42 7.75 -7.96
CA ILE A 208 33.89 7.89 -8.01
C ILE A 208 34.60 7.26 -6.78
N ILE A 209 33.90 6.94 -5.68
CA ILE A 209 34.51 6.37 -4.46
C ILE A 209 34.12 4.89 -4.31
N PRO A 210 35.06 3.92 -4.37
CA PRO A 210 34.76 2.48 -4.36
C PRO A 210 34.20 1.93 -3.04
N VAL A 211 34.18 2.74 -1.98
CA VAL A 211 33.74 2.33 -0.63
C VAL A 211 32.26 2.66 -0.36
N ILE A 212 31.69 3.66 -1.04
CA ILE A 212 30.34 4.17 -0.77
C ILE A 212 29.47 3.94 -2.03
N PRO A 213 28.40 3.12 -1.96
CA PRO A 213 27.48 3.02 -3.08
C PRO A 213 26.90 4.40 -3.40
N ASN A 214 26.62 4.69 -4.66
CA ASN A 214 26.04 5.96 -5.08
C ASN A 214 24.59 6.10 -4.57
N ILE A 215 24.45 6.39 -3.28
CA ILE A 215 23.17 6.52 -2.57
C ILE A 215 22.26 7.55 -3.25
N PRO A 216 22.74 8.74 -3.68
CA PRO A 216 21.90 9.69 -4.40
C PRO A 216 21.27 9.10 -5.67
N PHE A 217 22.04 8.37 -6.47
CA PHE A 217 21.53 7.70 -7.67
C PHE A 217 20.50 6.62 -7.33
N PHE A 218 20.82 5.71 -6.42
CA PHE A 218 19.91 4.64 -6.03
C PHE A 218 18.60 5.18 -5.45
N PHE A 219 18.67 6.26 -4.66
CA PHE A 219 17.49 6.96 -4.15
C PHE A 219 16.64 7.52 -5.29
N CYS A 220 17.23 8.20 -6.28
CA CYS A 220 16.49 8.75 -7.41
C CYS A 220 15.77 7.65 -8.21
N ILE A 221 16.46 6.55 -8.50
CA ILE A 221 15.89 5.40 -9.23
C ILE A 221 14.78 4.73 -8.41
N TRP A 222 15.02 4.45 -7.13
CA TRP A 222 14.01 3.88 -6.23
C TRP A 222 12.77 4.79 -6.12
N ARG A 223 12.97 6.10 -5.99
CA ARG A 223 11.88 7.07 -5.87
C ARG A 223 11.09 7.20 -7.16
N SER A 224 11.78 7.21 -8.30
CA SER A 224 11.17 7.15 -9.63
C SER A 224 10.33 5.89 -9.80
N TRP A 225 10.86 4.71 -9.47
CA TRP A 225 10.14 3.44 -9.51
C TRP A 225 8.91 3.43 -8.59
N SER A 226 9.04 3.96 -7.37
CA SER A 226 7.93 4.08 -6.41
C SER A 226 6.77 4.91 -6.99
N HIS A 227 7.08 6.07 -7.58
CA HIS A 227 6.08 6.89 -8.27
C HIS A 227 5.50 6.21 -9.50
N TYR A 228 6.31 5.51 -10.29
CA TYR A 228 5.82 4.76 -11.44
C TYR A 228 4.80 3.69 -11.02
N LYS A 229 5.12 2.93 -9.97
CA LYS A 229 4.21 1.90 -9.44
C LYS A 229 2.90 2.54 -8.97
N ALA A 230 2.97 3.59 -8.15
CA ALA A 230 1.78 4.31 -7.68
C ALA A 230 0.94 4.88 -8.85
N TYR A 231 1.58 5.48 -9.87
CA TYR A 231 0.92 5.96 -11.08
C TYR A 231 0.17 4.84 -11.82
N LYS A 232 0.82 3.69 -12.04
CA LYS A 232 0.19 2.53 -12.70
C LYS A 232 -0.97 1.98 -11.87
N SER A 233 -0.83 1.92 -10.55
CA SER A 233 -1.90 1.51 -9.63
C SER A 233 -3.08 2.48 -9.64
N SER A 234 -2.85 3.79 -9.65
CA SER A 234 -3.95 4.77 -9.74
C SER A 234 -4.68 4.69 -11.09
N LEU A 235 -3.97 4.48 -12.20
CA LEU A 235 -4.60 4.25 -13.51
C LEU A 235 -5.44 2.96 -13.51
N TYR A 236 -4.91 1.90 -12.91
CA TYR A 236 -5.61 0.64 -12.78
C TYR A 236 -6.89 0.79 -11.95
N LEU A 237 -6.79 1.43 -10.79
CA LEU A 237 -7.92 1.72 -9.91
C LEU A 237 -8.99 2.57 -10.60
N LYS A 238 -8.59 3.61 -11.33
CA LYS A 238 -9.49 4.40 -12.17
C LYS A 238 -10.19 3.52 -13.20
N SER A 239 -9.46 2.61 -13.86
CA SER A 239 -10.06 1.68 -14.81
C SER A 239 -11.09 0.74 -14.16
N LEU A 240 -10.87 0.29 -12.92
CA LEU A 240 -11.84 -0.55 -12.22
C LEU A 240 -13.15 0.19 -11.95
N VAL A 241 -13.06 1.46 -11.55
CA VAL A 241 -14.23 2.32 -11.34
C VAL A 241 -14.94 2.61 -12.67
N ASP A 242 -14.22 3.01 -13.71
CA ASP A 242 -14.79 3.43 -15.00
C ASP A 242 -15.50 2.28 -15.77
N HIS A 243 -15.29 1.03 -15.36
CA HIS A 243 -15.91 -0.18 -15.92
C HIS A 243 -16.90 -0.84 -14.95
N ASP A 244 -17.29 -0.15 -13.86
CA ASP A 244 -18.27 -0.65 -12.87
C ASP A 244 -17.94 -2.05 -12.31
N VAL A 245 -16.64 -2.34 -12.16
CA VAL A 245 -16.13 -3.64 -11.67
C VAL A 245 -16.21 -3.72 -10.14
N LEU A 246 -16.26 -2.57 -9.48
CA LEU A 246 -16.28 -2.46 -8.03
C LEU A 246 -17.72 -2.53 -7.51
N VAL A 247 -18.00 -3.51 -6.65
CA VAL A 247 -19.29 -3.68 -5.99
C VAL A 247 -19.15 -3.26 -4.53
N PRO A 248 -19.85 -2.21 -4.08
CA PRO A 248 -19.83 -1.81 -2.67
C PRO A 248 -20.42 -2.91 -1.77
N GLU A 249 -19.67 -3.32 -0.75
CA GLU A 249 -20.07 -4.31 0.27
C GLU A 249 -20.00 -3.64 1.64
N ALA A 250 -21.15 -3.50 2.31
CA ALA A 250 -21.19 -2.95 3.67
C ALA A 250 -20.62 -3.98 4.66
N SER A 251 -19.80 -3.53 5.62
CA SER A 251 -19.18 -4.41 6.63
C SER A 251 -19.61 -4.03 8.05
N GLU A 252 -20.43 -4.90 8.64
CA GLU A 252 -20.84 -4.79 10.04
C GLU A 252 -19.65 -4.95 11.00
N SER A 253 -18.65 -5.76 10.64
CA SER A 253 -17.42 -5.92 11.43
C SER A 253 -16.60 -4.62 11.52
N LEU A 254 -16.49 -3.86 10.43
CA LEU A 254 -15.90 -2.52 10.48
C LEU A 254 -16.74 -1.60 11.34
N ASP A 255 -18.06 -1.60 11.16
CA ASP A 255 -18.95 -0.72 11.93
C ASP A 255 -18.83 -0.97 13.45
N ALA A 256 -18.70 -2.22 13.88
CA ALA A 256 -18.45 -2.56 15.29
C ALA A 256 -17.10 -2.02 15.80
N ILE A 257 -16.04 -2.06 14.98
CA ILE A 257 -14.73 -1.50 15.31
C ILE A 257 -14.82 0.02 15.42
N TYR A 258 -15.47 0.70 14.48
CA TYR A 258 -15.67 2.15 14.54
C TYR A 258 -16.47 2.57 15.78
N ALA A 259 -17.47 1.78 16.19
CA ALA A 259 -18.24 2.06 17.40
C ALA A 259 -17.36 1.97 18.66
N LYS A 260 -16.48 0.96 18.74
CA LYS A 260 -15.64 0.71 19.92
C LYS A 260 -14.43 1.64 20.01
N TYR A 261 -13.72 1.84 18.91
CA TYR A 261 -12.43 2.55 18.85
C TYR A 261 -12.55 3.98 18.31
N SER A 262 -13.75 4.56 18.37
CA SER A 262 -13.95 5.99 18.13
C SER A 262 -13.31 6.80 19.26
N PRO A 263 -12.62 7.93 18.97
CA PRO A 263 -12.08 8.82 20.00
C PRO A 263 -13.12 9.38 20.99
N ALA A 264 -14.41 9.28 20.66
CA ALA A 264 -15.53 9.71 21.52
C ALA A 264 -16.18 8.53 22.29
N SER A 265 -15.63 7.32 22.20
CA SER A 265 -16.18 6.13 22.87
C SER A 265 -15.93 6.20 24.39
N PRO A 266 -16.94 5.90 25.23
CA PRO A 266 -16.82 5.96 26.69
C PRO A 266 -15.78 4.97 27.27
N GLU A 267 -15.45 3.88 26.57
CA GLU A 267 -14.38 2.95 26.98
C GLU A 267 -12.98 3.57 26.87
N SER A 268 -12.76 4.55 25.98
CA SER A 268 -11.48 5.26 25.86
C SER A 268 -11.21 6.20 27.05
N ILE A 269 -12.22 6.48 27.87
CA ILE A 269 -12.15 7.36 29.04
C ILE A 269 -11.94 6.55 30.34
N ALA A 270 -12.15 5.23 30.32
CA ALA A 270 -12.29 4.40 31.51
C ALA A 270 -11.14 3.40 31.77
N ALA A 271 -9.91 3.66 31.28
CA ALA A 271 -8.75 2.90 31.72
C ALA A 271 -8.32 3.37 33.13
N PRO A 272 -8.04 2.46 34.09
CA PRO A 272 -7.74 2.86 35.47
C PRO A 272 -6.32 3.43 35.56
N GLU A 273 -6.24 4.70 35.97
CA GLU A 273 -5.00 5.31 36.45
C GLU A 273 -4.61 4.67 37.79
N SER A 274 -3.48 3.95 37.80
CA SER A 274 -2.73 3.70 39.03
C SER A 274 -1.24 3.61 38.70
N SER A 275 -0.52 4.73 38.87
CA SER A 275 0.79 4.85 39.56
C SER A 275 1.59 6.07 39.05
N GLU A 276 1.86 6.94 40.00
CA GLU A 276 2.62 8.20 40.06
C GLU A 276 3.94 8.31 39.26
N SER A 277 4.09 9.36 38.42
CA SER A 277 5.20 10.34 38.42
C SER A 277 5.24 11.22 37.15
N PRO A 278 5.83 12.44 37.18
CA PRO A 278 5.33 13.58 36.42
C PRO A 278 6.06 13.86 35.09
N SER A 279 5.36 14.58 34.21
CA SER A 279 5.81 15.22 32.97
C SER A 279 5.75 14.38 31.69
N ALA A 280 4.61 14.43 31.01
CA ALA A 280 4.50 14.95 29.63
C ALA A 280 3.08 14.67 29.07
N SER A 281 2.19 15.66 29.19
CA SER A 281 1.03 15.91 28.30
C SER A 281 0.33 14.70 27.66
N SER A 282 -0.58 14.09 28.41
CA SER A 282 -1.66 13.25 27.88
C SER A 282 -2.68 14.12 27.14
N GLU A 283 -2.61 14.22 25.81
CA GLU A 283 -3.66 14.81 24.97
C GLU A 283 -4.72 13.73 24.64
N SER A 284 -5.54 13.33 25.61
CA SER A 284 -6.78 12.56 25.41
C SER A 284 -7.99 13.48 25.57
N SER A 285 -8.16 14.39 24.62
CA SER A 285 -9.38 15.16 24.43
C SER A 285 -9.80 15.04 22.98
N PRO A 286 -11.11 14.97 22.66
CA PRO A 286 -11.55 15.10 21.28
C PRO A 286 -11.09 16.47 20.80
N LEU A 287 -10.07 16.49 19.93
CA LEU A 287 -9.48 17.70 19.36
C LEU A 287 -10.50 18.35 18.42
N LEU A 288 -11.47 19.05 19.01
CA LEU A 288 -12.50 19.81 18.33
C LEU A 288 -11.95 21.20 18.03
N ASN A 289 -10.78 21.29 17.39
CA ASN A 289 -10.33 22.54 16.77
C ASN A 289 -9.13 22.33 15.82
N SER A 290 -9.40 22.18 14.52
CA SER A 290 -9.09 23.22 13.53
C SER A 290 -9.65 22.76 12.17
N LYS A 291 -10.44 23.62 11.50
CA LYS A 291 -10.98 23.41 10.14
C LYS A 291 -11.87 22.17 9.91
N GLY A 292 -12.90 22.02 10.75
CA GLY A 292 -14.09 21.26 10.36
C GLY A 292 -13.87 19.79 10.03
N HIS A 293 -12.88 19.11 10.62
CA HIS A 293 -12.68 17.67 10.47
C HIS A 293 -12.46 16.99 11.83
N VAL A 294 -12.97 15.77 11.97
CA VAL A 294 -12.81 14.93 13.17
C VAL A 294 -12.16 13.60 12.79
N THR A 295 -11.26 13.11 13.64
CA THR A 295 -10.64 11.78 13.52
C THR A 295 -11.63 10.68 13.94
N LEU A 296 -11.69 9.59 13.19
CA LEU A 296 -12.68 8.52 13.39
C LEU A 296 -12.16 7.28 14.13
N LEU A 297 -10.84 7.05 14.14
CA LEU A 297 -10.23 5.85 14.71
C LEU A 297 -9.00 6.19 15.56
N THR A 298 -8.83 5.45 16.64
CA THR A 298 -7.59 5.43 17.45
C THR A 298 -6.61 4.36 16.95
N ARG A 299 -5.37 4.40 17.43
CA ARG A 299 -4.34 3.40 17.06
C ARG A 299 -4.70 1.97 17.47
N ASP A 300 -5.50 1.82 18.53
CA ASP A 300 -5.89 0.53 19.08
C ASP A 300 -6.86 -0.24 18.16
N ALA A 301 -7.41 0.44 17.15
CA ALA A 301 -8.26 -0.18 16.13
C ALA A 301 -7.49 -1.06 15.13
N VAL A 302 -6.16 -0.92 15.03
CA VAL A 302 -5.37 -1.59 13.97
C VAL A 302 -5.42 -3.11 14.08
N GLU A 303 -5.09 -3.68 15.23
CA GLU A 303 -5.11 -5.14 15.44
C GLU A 303 -6.50 -5.76 15.24
N PRO A 304 -7.59 -5.18 15.78
CA PRO A 304 -8.95 -5.60 15.46
C PRO A 304 -9.26 -5.60 13.95
N ILE A 305 -8.81 -4.58 13.21
CA ILE A 305 -9.03 -4.49 11.75
C ILE A 305 -8.23 -5.58 11.03
N MET A 306 -6.95 -5.76 11.37
CA MET A 306 -6.12 -6.79 10.73
C MET A 306 -6.69 -8.19 10.94
N SER A 307 -7.15 -8.48 12.17
CA SER A 307 -7.79 -9.73 12.55
C SER A 307 -9.13 -9.94 11.83
N ALA A 308 -10.01 -8.92 11.81
CA ALA A 308 -11.32 -9.00 11.18
C ALA A 308 -11.27 -9.27 9.67
N PHE A 309 -10.18 -8.87 9.01
CA PHE A 309 -10.00 -9.03 7.57
C PHE A 309 -8.94 -10.05 7.18
N GLU A 310 -8.45 -10.87 8.12
CA GLU A 310 -7.44 -11.90 7.90
C GLU A 310 -6.27 -11.36 7.06
N VAL A 311 -5.83 -10.14 7.40
CA VAL A 311 -4.70 -9.52 6.71
C VAL A 311 -3.45 -10.32 7.08
N ASP A 312 -2.65 -10.67 6.07
CA ASP A 312 -1.40 -11.40 6.26
C ASP A 312 -0.52 -10.67 7.29
N PRO A 313 -0.15 -11.33 8.42
CA PRO A 313 0.65 -10.72 9.46
C PRO A 313 2.06 -10.34 8.99
N ASP A 314 2.57 -11.00 7.95
CA ASP A 314 3.88 -10.69 7.36
C ASP A 314 3.83 -9.50 6.37
N SER A 315 2.63 -8.95 6.12
CA SER A 315 2.45 -7.79 5.24
C SER A 315 2.75 -6.46 5.95
N THR A 316 3.05 -5.41 5.17
CA THR A 316 3.28 -4.07 5.71
C THR A 316 1.99 -3.34 6.13
N ALA A 317 0.83 -3.97 5.96
CA ALA A 317 -0.49 -3.34 6.11
C ALA A 317 -0.75 -2.79 7.52
N SER A 318 -0.34 -3.50 8.57
CA SER A 318 -0.49 -3.03 9.96
C SER A 318 0.32 -1.76 10.20
N ALA A 319 1.60 -1.76 9.81
CA ALA A 319 2.48 -0.62 9.93
C ALA A 319 1.98 0.58 9.10
N ASP A 320 1.50 0.33 7.88
CA ASP A 320 0.96 1.34 6.99
C ASP A 320 -0.34 1.96 7.55
N LEU A 321 -1.23 1.16 8.17
CA LEU A 321 -2.45 1.67 8.81
C LEU A 321 -2.14 2.48 10.08
N HIS A 322 -1.21 2.02 10.93
CA HIS A 322 -0.74 2.81 12.07
C HIS A 322 -0.19 4.17 11.63
N ARG A 323 0.62 4.18 10.56
CA ARG A 323 1.14 5.42 9.97
C ARG A 323 0.02 6.30 9.44
N ALA A 324 -0.97 5.72 8.76
CA ALA A 324 -2.10 6.46 8.21
C ALA A 324 -2.92 7.16 9.30
N ILE A 325 -3.22 6.46 10.41
CA ILE A 325 -3.95 7.02 11.55
C ILE A 325 -3.17 8.19 12.17
N GLU A 326 -1.85 8.05 12.37
CA GLU A 326 -1.03 9.14 12.93
C GLU A 326 -0.91 10.33 11.98
N GLN A 327 -0.65 10.08 10.69
CA GLN A 327 -0.60 11.15 9.69
C GLN A 327 -1.96 11.87 9.60
N ALA A 328 -3.08 11.15 9.65
CA ALA A 328 -4.41 11.76 9.68
C ALA A 328 -4.63 12.61 10.94
N ARG A 329 -4.25 12.10 12.11
CA ARG A 329 -4.36 12.83 13.38
C ARG A 329 -3.55 14.13 13.36
N VAL A 330 -2.30 14.08 12.89
CA VAL A 330 -1.44 15.27 12.76
C VAL A 330 -2.01 16.25 11.75
N ARG A 331 -2.46 15.79 10.57
CA ARG A 331 -3.07 16.67 9.55
C ARG A 331 -4.37 17.32 10.05
N VAL A 332 -5.17 16.65 10.88
CA VAL A 332 -6.34 17.27 11.53
C VAL A 332 -5.91 18.30 12.56
N LYS A 333 -4.92 18.00 13.42
CA LYS A 333 -4.35 18.94 14.39
C LYS A 333 -3.83 20.22 13.71
N ASP A 334 -3.14 20.07 12.58
CA ASP A 334 -2.53 21.19 11.84
C ASP A 334 -3.52 21.88 10.87
N GLY A 335 -4.74 21.36 10.70
CA GLY A 335 -5.72 21.87 9.74
C GLY A 335 -5.25 21.73 8.28
N LEU A 336 -4.50 20.68 7.98
CA LEU A 336 -3.91 20.34 6.68
C LEU A 336 -4.55 19.09 6.05
N VAL A 337 -5.81 18.79 6.40
CA VAL A 337 -6.56 17.68 5.81
C VAL A 337 -6.70 17.83 4.28
N ASP A 338 -6.70 19.08 3.82
CA ASP A 338 -6.73 19.46 2.41
C ASP A 338 -5.32 19.62 1.77
N ALA A 339 -4.21 19.17 2.34
CA ALA A 339 -2.87 19.43 1.76
C ALA A 339 -2.50 18.49 0.58
#